data_AF-A0A1V1NR72-F1
#
_entry.id   AF-A0A1V1NR72-F1
#
_cell.length_a   1.000
_cell.length_b   1.000
_cell.length_c   1.000
_cell.angle_alpha   90.00
_cell.angle_beta   90.00
_cell.angle_gamma   90.00
#
_symmetry.space_group_name_H-M   'P 1'
#
loop_
_entity.id
_entity.type
_entity.pdbx_description
1 polymer ?
#
loop_
_entity_poly.entity_id
_entity_poly.type
_entity_poly.pdbx_seq_one_letter_code
_entity_poly.pdbx_strand_id
1 'polypeptide(L)'
;MVTYTNTSGGISTEYTLTIIDDDDPPIISFSPISKSSSESVTLVTITTTLSSVSEKILSADYSVTGGTAISGIDDTLIGGTLTFIPGETSKSFTCNVADDSTEEVSETILIGLSNFVNVSETTGSGSSFTLTIMDNDSPVYISPVSEQTTHINTATNIALSVTQTEAQPLTLIVQSSDSGLVIANNISITCTGAEDIGSNYMLNVSKRP
;
A
#
# COMPACT_ATOMS: atom_id res chain seq x y z
N MET A 1 -13.75 -27.04 59.89
CA MET A 1 -13.06 -28.18 60.50
C MET A 1 -13.85 -29.41 60.10
N VAL A 2 -13.35 -30.22 59.15
CA VAL A 2 -14.05 -31.42 58.69
C VAL A 2 -13.38 -32.62 59.37
N THR A 3 -14.14 -33.36 60.17
CA THR A 3 -13.71 -34.60 60.81
C THR A 3 -14.16 -35.79 59.98
N TYR A 4 -13.23 -36.68 59.64
CA TYR A 4 -13.53 -37.96 59.00
C TYR A 4 -13.45 -39.08 60.03
N THR A 5 -14.55 -39.80 60.24
CA THR A 5 -14.55 -41.04 61.03
C THR A 5 -14.32 -42.23 60.13
N ASN A 6 -13.24 -42.95 60.40
CA ASN A 6 -12.77 -44.13 59.67
C ASN A 6 -13.86 -45.21 59.60
N THR A 7 -14.29 -45.59 58.39
CA THR A 7 -15.11 -46.78 58.16
C THR A 7 -14.52 -47.63 57.04
N SER A 8 -14.12 -48.84 57.45
CA SER A 8 -14.05 -50.10 56.70
C SER A 8 -14.48 -50.08 55.22
N GLY A 9 -13.57 -50.53 54.35
CA GLY A 9 -13.87 -51.00 53.00
C GLY A 9 -13.21 -50.12 51.95
N GLY A 10 -11.96 -50.43 51.59
CA GLY A 10 -11.16 -49.72 50.59
C GLY A 10 -11.73 -49.85 49.17
N ILE A 11 -12.84 -49.17 48.95
CA ILE A 11 -13.31 -48.79 47.62
C ILE A 11 -12.72 -47.40 47.40
N SER A 12 -11.86 -47.26 46.40
CA SER A 12 -11.38 -45.94 45.97
C SER A 12 -12.58 -45.12 45.55
N THR A 13 -13.01 -44.18 46.39
CA THR A 13 -13.96 -43.15 45.97
C THR A 13 -13.16 -42.08 45.25
N GLU A 14 -12.83 -42.34 43.98
CA GLU A 14 -12.35 -41.29 43.09
C GLU A 14 -13.51 -40.31 42.88
N TYR A 15 -13.34 -39.10 43.42
CA TYR A 15 -14.21 -37.98 43.12
C TYR A 15 -13.56 -37.18 42.00
N THR A 16 -14.18 -37.17 40.83
CA THR A 16 -13.76 -36.29 39.75
C THR A 16 -14.30 -34.89 40.01
N LEU A 17 -13.41 -33.94 40.31
CA LEU A 17 -13.74 -32.52 40.32
C LEU A 17 -13.52 -31.97 38.91
N THR A 18 -14.60 -31.52 38.27
CA THR A 18 -14.52 -30.78 37.00
C THR A 18 -14.38 -29.30 37.32
N ILE A 19 -13.26 -28.69 36.93
CA ILE A 19 -13.14 -27.23 36.88
C ILE A 19 -13.59 -26.81 35.48
N ILE A 20 -14.57 -25.92 35.42
CA ILE A 20 -15.02 -25.31 34.16
C ILE A 20 -14.23 -24.01 34.02
N ASP A 21 -13.62 -23.83 32.86
CA ASP A 21 -13.00 -22.57 32.47
C ASP A 21 -14.10 -21.52 32.22
N ASP A 22 -14.14 -20.47 33.03
CA ASP A 22 -15.08 -19.34 32.90
C ASP A 22 -14.39 -18.04 32.48
N ASP A 23 -13.10 -18.10 32.10
CA ASP A 23 -12.36 -16.93 31.64
C ASP A 23 -12.87 -16.46 30.27
N ASP A 24 -13.03 -15.15 30.13
CA ASP A 24 -13.37 -14.54 28.84
C ASP A 24 -12.23 -14.77 27.83
N PRO A 25 -12.55 -15.09 26.56
CA PRO A 25 -11.52 -15.23 25.53
C PRO A 25 -10.79 -13.89 25.29
N PRO A 26 -9.50 -13.91 24.90
CA PRO A 26 -8.77 -12.69 24.54
C PRO A 26 -9.47 -11.93 23.41
N ILE A 27 -9.28 -10.62 23.39
CA ILE A 27 -9.78 -9.73 22.34
C ILE A 27 -8.67 -9.56 21.30
N ILE A 28 -8.98 -9.78 20.02
CA ILE A 28 -8.08 -9.46 18.90
C ILE A 28 -8.35 -8.05 18.36
N SER A 29 -7.28 -7.30 18.09
CA SER A 29 -7.35 -5.98 17.48
C SER A 29 -6.16 -5.70 16.57
N PHE A 30 -6.34 -4.81 15.60
CA PHE A 30 -5.21 -4.21 14.88
C PHE A 30 -4.44 -3.23 15.77
N SER A 31 -3.12 -3.26 15.69
CA SER A 31 -2.24 -2.33 16.41
C SER A 31 -0.95 -2.06 15.61
N PRO A 32 -0.78 -0.84 15.05
CA PRO A 32 -1.72 0.29 15.04
C PRO A 32 -3.00 -0.02 14.24
N ILE A 33 -4.03 0.84 14.36
CA ILE A 33 -5.30 0.72 13.62
C ILE A 33 -5.24 1.35 12.22
N SER A 34 -4.20 2.11 11.94
CA SER A 34 -3.96 2.69 10.61
C SER A 34 -2.47 2.88 10.37
N LYS A 35 -2.13 3.00 9.08
CA LYS A 35 -0.78 3.32 8.62
C LYS A 35 -0.88 4.08 7.30
N SER A 36 0.01 5.03 7.09
CA SER A 36 0.21 5.65 5.78
C SER A 36 1.60 5.27 5.29
N SER A 37 1.71 4.95 4.02
CA SER A 37 2.96 4.55 3.39
C SER A 37 2.99 5.11 1.97
N SER A 38 4.16 5.56 1.51
CA SER A 38 4.35 5.87 0.10
C SER A 38 4.26 4.57 -0.72
N GLU A 39 3.73 4.65 -1.94
CA GLU A 39 3.63 3.53 -2.87
C GLU A 39 4.99 2.89 -3.22
N SER A 40 6.06 3.68 -3.22
CA SER A 40 7.45 3.19 -3.30
C SER A 40 7.84 2.17 -2.21
N VAL A 41 7.06 2.09 -1.12
CA VAL A 41 7.16 1.02 -0.11
C VAL A 41 6.23 -0.13 -0.51
N THR A 42 6.69 -0.93 -1.46
CA THR A 42 5.93 -2.01 -2.11
C THR A 42 5.50 -3.16 -1.20
N LEU A 43 6.03 -3.25 0.03
CA LEU A 43 5.63 -4.28 1.01
C LEU A 43 5.32 -3.67 2.38
N VAL A 44 4.06 -3.68 2.76
CA VAL A 44 3.57 -3.10 4.00
C VAL A 44 3.15 -4.19 5.00
N THR A 45 3.84 -4.25 6.14
CA THR A 45 3.45 -5.13 7.26
C THR A 45 2.32 -4.55 8.09
N ILE A 46 1.32 -5.38 8.38
CA ILE A 46 0.15 -5.09 9.21
C ILE A 46 0.15 -6.05 10.39
N THR A 47 -0.16 -5.54 11.59
CA THR A 47 -0.03 -6.30 12.84
C THR A 47 -1.34 -6.32 13.61
N THR A 48 -1.65 -7.50 14.15
CA THR A 48 -2.73 -7.75 15.10
C THR A 48 -2.16 -8.17 16.45
N THR A 49 -2.90 -7.88 17.51
CA THR A 49 -2.54 -8.19 18.89
C THR A 49 -3.71 -8.78 19.66
N LEU A 50 -3.41 -9.64 20.63
CA LEU A 50 -4.37 -10.14 21.61
C LEU A 50 -4.27 -9.33 22.92
N SER A 51 -5.41 -9.12 23.59
CA SER A 51 -5.47 -8.41 24.88
C SER A 51 -4.79 -9.15 26.03
N SER A 52 -4.67 -10.46 25.92
CA SER A 52 -4.09 -11.36 26.92
C SER A 52 -3.52 -12.61 26.23
N VAL A 53 -2.60 -13.28 26.92
CA VAL A 53 -2.11 -14.60 26.50
C VAL A 53 -3.20 -15.65 26.69
N SER A 54 -3.17 -16.71 25.87
CA SER A 54 -4.06 -17.87 26.00
C SER A 54 -3.29 -19.17 25.87
N GLU A 55 -3.81 -20.22 26.52
CA GLU A 55 -3.32 -21.59 26.42
C GLU A 55 -3.98 -22.37 25.26
N LYS A 56 -4.99 -21.78 24.61
CA LYS A 56 -5.70 -22.36 23.47
C LYS A 56 -5.05 -21.91 22.15
N ILE A 57 -5.38 -22.59 21.06
CA ILE A 57 -5.13 -22.08 19.70
C ILE A 57 -6.26 -21.11 19.37
N LEU A 58 -5.91 -19.92 18.87
CA LEU A 58 -6.86 -18.87 18.48
C LEU A 58 -6.71 -18.58 17.00
N SER A 59 -7.82 -18.27 16.33
CA SER A 59 -7.75 -17.81 14.94
C SER A 59 -8.79 -16.77 14.60
N ALA A 60 -8.44 -15.94 13.61
CA ALA A 60 -9.35 -15.02 12.93
C ALA A 60 -8.90 -14.88 11.48
N ASP A 61 -9.86 -14.77 10.57
CA ASP A 61 -9.59 -14.45 9.17
C ASP A 61 -9.48 -12.94 8.97
N TYR A 62 -8.65 -12.51 8.03
CA TYR A 62 -8.56 -11.13 7.55
C TYR A 62 -8.85 -11.04 6.07
N SER A 63 -9.50 -9.97 5.65
CA SER A 63 -9.78 -9.68 4.24
C SER A 63 -9.94 -8.18 4.00
N VAL A 64 -9.76 -7.75 2.74
CA VAL A 64 -10.17 -6.42 2.30
C VAL A 64 -11.69 -6.31 2.42
N THR A 65 -12.17 -5.25 3.06
CA THR A 65 -13.61 -4.99 3.28
C THR A 65 -14.08 -3.70 2.59
N GLY A 66 -13.16 -2.91 2.06
CA GLY A 66 -13.45 -1.70 1.31
C GLY A 66 -12.18 -0.88 1.08
N GLY A 67 -12.34 0.36 0.63
CA GLY A 67 -11.23 1.22 0.27
C GLY A 67 -11.53 2.00 -0.99
N THR A 68 -10.58 2.84 -1.38
CA THR A 68 -10.56 3.49 -2.70
C THR A 68 -9.58 2.83 -3.65
N ALA A 69 -8.56 2.15 -3.13
CA ALA A 69 -7.60 1.38 -3.92
C ALA A 69 -8.28 0.20 -4.63
N ILE A 70 -7.82 -0.05 -5.85
CA ILE A 70 -8.26 -1.08 -6.77
C ILE A 70 -7.32 -2.28 -6.68
N SER A 71 -7.80 -3.37 -6.10
CA SER A 71 -7.03 -4.60 -6.00
C SER A 71 -6.60 -5.15 -7.39
N GLY A 72 -5.32 -5.46 -7.52
CA GLY A 72 -4.67 -5.86 -8.76
C GLY A 72 -4.11 -4.70 -9.59
N ILE A 73 -4.44 -3.45 -9.25
CA ILE A 73 -3.83 -2.24 -9.80
C ILE A 73 -2.94 -1.61 -8.73
N ASP A 74 -3.52 -1.16 -7.62
CA ASP A 74 -2.81 -0.37 -6.59
C ASP A 74 -2.27 -1.25 -5.45
N ASP A 75 -2.91 -2.39 -5.22
CA ASP A 75 -2.51 -3.35 -4.19
C ASP A 75 -2.68 -4.81 -4.61
N THR A 76 -2.00 -5.70 -3.89
CA THR A 76 -2.36 -7.12 -3.87
C THR A 76 -2.32 -7.64 -2.45
N LEU A 77 -3.47 -7.56 -1.76
CA LEU A 77 -3.75 -8.27 -0.51
C LEU A 77 -4.71 -9.44 -0.73
N ILE A 78 -4.21 -10.65 -0.52
CA ILE A 78 -5.04 -11.86 -0.48
C ILE A 78 -5.42 -12.12 0.98
N GLY A 79 -6.73 -12.26 1.24
CA GLY A 79 -7.21 -12.60 2.58
C GLY A 79 -6.68 -13.95 3.08
N GLY A 80 -6.61 -14.13 4.39
CA GLY A 80 -6.06 -15.34 5.01
C GLY A 80 -6.43 -15.49 6.47
N THR A 81 -5.84 -16.49 7.13
CA THR A 81 -6.12 -16.81 8.54
C THR A 81 -4.92 -16.48 9.42
N LEU A 82 -5.15 -15.70 10.47
CA LEU A 82 -4.21 -15.50 11.57
C LEU A 82 -4.40 -16.65 12.56
N THR A 83 -3.34 -17.39 12.87
CA THR A 83 -3.38 -18.48 13.86
C THR A 83 -2.38 -18.21 14.96
N PHE A 84 -2.85 -18.02 16.18
CA PHE A 84 -2.03 -17.83 17.37
C PHE A 84 -1.87 -19.17 18.08
N ILE A 85 -0.63 -19.64 18.21
CA ILE A 85 -0.35 -20.81 19.05
C ILE A 85 -0.33 -20.39 20.53
N PRO A 86 -0.51 -21.32 21.48
CA PRO A 86 -0.48 -21.00 22.90
C PRO A 86 0.75 -20.17 23.29
N GLY A 87 0.53 -19.09 24.03
CA GLY A 87 1.59 -18.15 24.43
C GLY A 87 1.81 -16.95 23.49
N GLU A 88 1.32 -16.99 22.25
CA GLU A 88 1.47 -15.86 21.31
C GLU A 88 0.41 -14.78 21.55
N THR A 89 0.82 -13.52 21.42
CA THR A 89 -0.09 -12.37 21.56
C THR A 89 -0.05 -11.43 20.36
N SER A 90 0.71 -11.76 19.30
CA SER A 90 0.76 -10.95 18.08
C SER A 90 1.00 -11.80 16.84
N LYS A 91 0.35 -11.40 15.75
CA LYS A 91 0.59 -11.91 14.40
C LYS A 91 0.60 -10.77 13.39
N SER A 92 1.37 -10.94 12.34
CA SER A 92 1.46 -9.99 11.24
C SER A 92 1.27 -10.68 9.91
N PHE A 93 0.81 -9.91 8.93
CA PHE A 93 0.74 -10.28 7.52
C PHE A 93 1.17 -9.08 6.68
N THR A 94 1.28 -9.25 5.37
CA THR A 94 1.79 -8.22 4.46
C THR A 94 0.81 -7.92 3.34
N CYS A 95 0.70 -6.66 2.98
CA CYS A 95 0.06 -6.17 1.77
C CYS A 95 1.15 -5.76 0.78
N ASN A 96 1.04 -6.20 -0.48
CA ASN A 96 1.88 -5.65 -1.54
C ASN A 96 1.20 -4.39 -2.09
N VAL A 97 1.97 -3.34 -2.32
CA VAL A 97 1.53 -2.08 -2.93
C VAL A 97 2.24 -1.97 -4.28
N ALA A 98 1.50 -1.58 -5.32
CA ALA A 98 2.08 -1.27 -6.62
C ALA A 98 2.67 0.14 -6.57
N ASP A 99 3.87 0.28 -7.11
CA ASP A 99 4.56 1.55 -7.30
C ASP A 99 4.56 1.79 -8.81
N ASP A 100 4.02 2.92 -9.26
CA ASP A 100 4.04 3.27 -10.67
C ASP A 100 4.61 4.67 -10.97
N SER A 101 4.07 5.37 -11.97
CA SER A 101 4.57 6.68 -12.40
C SER A 101 3.45 7.66 -12.76
N THR A 102 2.22 7.30 -12.42
CA THR A 102 1.00 8.03 -12.71
C THR A 102 0.69 8.87 -11.48
N GLU A 103 0.55 10.18 -11.64
CA GLU A 103 0.05 11.00 -10.55
C GLU A 103 -1.41 10.64 -10.24
N GLU A 104 -1.62 10.13 -9.04
CA GLU A 104 -2.90 9.74 -8.48
C GLU A 104 -3.19 10.47 -7.16
N VAL A 105 -4.41 10.33 -6.66
CA VAL A 105 -4.74 10.79 -5.31
C VAL A 105 -4.38 9.71 -4.32
N SER A 106 -4.01 10.07 -3.08
CA SER A 106 -3.79 9.05 -2.05
C SER A 106 -5.02 8.16 -1.84
N GLU A 107 -4.79 6.87 -1.78
CA GLU A 107 -5.83 5.86 -1.76
C GLU A 107 -5.85 5.08 -0.45
N THR A 108 -6.90 4.29 -0.21
CA THR A 108 -7.06 3.54 1.03
C THR A 108 -7.44 2.09 0.79
N ILE A 109 -6.97 1.21 1.68
CA ILE A 109 -7.42 -0.16 1.85
C ILE A 109 -7.99 -0.31 3.26
N LEU A 110 -9.23 -0.76 3.37
CA LEU A 110 -9.85 -1.14 4.64
C LEU A 110 -9.81 -2.66 4.79
N ILE A 111 -9.29 -3.12 5.91
CA ILE A 111 -9.13 -4.53 6.23
C ILE A 111 -9.93 -4.83 7.50
N GLY A 112 -10.73 -5.89 7.46
CA GLY A 112 -11.53 -6.35 8.60
C GLY A 112 -11.12 -7.74 9.07
N LEU A 113 -11.57 -8.09 10.27
CA LEU A 113 -11.43 -9.44 10.84
C LEU A 113 -12.77 -10.19 10.80
N SER A 114 -12.73 -11.51 10.68
CA SER A 114 -13.91 -12.39 10.70
C SER A 114 -13.56 -13.80 11.17
N ASN A 115 -14.56 -14.70 11.24
CA ASN A 115 -14.36 -16.14 11.54
C ASN A 115 -13.53 -16.43 12.80
N PHE A 116 -13.90 -15.81 13.92
CA PHE A 116 -13.19 -15.91 15.19
C PHE A 116 -13.33 -17.29 15.86
N VAL A 117 -12.22 -17.86 16.34
CA VAL A 117 -12.16 -19.11 17.10
C VAL A 117 -11.35 -18.90 18.38
N ASN A 118 -11.97 -19.18 19.54
CA ASN A 118 -11.40 -18.99 20.88
C ASN A 118 -10.93 -17.55 21.20
N VAL A 119 -11.38 -16.57 20.41
CA VAL A 119 -11.02 -15.15 20.49
C VAL A 119 -12.29 -14.32 20.28
N SER A 120 -12.34 -13.14 20.88
CA SER A 120 -13.42 -12.18 20.68
C SER A 120 -13.01 -11.06 19.73
N GLU A 121 -13.95 -10.62 18.90
CA GLU A 121 -13.82 -9.41 18.10
C GLU A 121 -13.76 -8.17 19.02
N THR A 122 -12.84 -7.24 18.73
CA THR A 122 -12.88 -5.94 19.40
C THR A 122 -14.10 -5.14 18.94
N THR A 123 -14.83 -4.55 19.88
CA THR A 123 -15.99 -3.70 19.57
C THR A 123 -15.55 -2.24 19.55
N GLY A 124 -15.33 -1.69 18.34
CA GLY A 124 -14.91 -0.30 18.15
C GLY A 124 -13.54 -0.18 17.48
N SER A 125 -12.68 0.71 17.99
CA SER A 125 -11.36 0.95 17.40
C SER A 125 -10.52 -0.33 17.35
N GLY A 126 -9.98 -0.63 16.17
CA GLY A 126 -9.12 -1.78 15.91
C GLY A 126 -9.83 -3.05 15.42
N SER A 127 -11.15 -3.00 15.18
CA SER A 127 -11.86 -4.08 14.45
C SER A 127 -11.57 -4.02 12.94
N SER A 128 -11.19 -2.85 12.46
CA SER A 128 -10.68 -2.60 11.13
C SER A 128 -9.32 -1.93 11.17
N PHE A 129 -8.57 -2.12 10.09
CA PHE A 129 -7.33 -1.42 9.80
C PHE A 129 -7.49 -0.59 8.52
N THR A 130 -6.92 0.61 8.51
CA THR A 130 -6.84 1.44 7.30
C THR A 130 -5.40 1.64 6.88
N LEU A 131 -5.03 1.11 5.71
CA LEU A 131 -3.80 1.48 5.02
C LEU A 131 -4.09 2.64 4.08
N THR A 132 -3.34 3.72 4.17
CA THR A 132 -3.32 4.79 3.17
C THR A 132 -2.08 4.64 2.30
N ILE A 133 -2.27 4.48 1.00
CA ILE A 133 -1.22 4.52 -0.02
C ILE A 133 -1.07 5.98 -0.44
N MET A 134 0.10 6.54 -0.22
CA MET A 134 0.41 7.91 -0.60
C MET A 134 1.15 7.87 -1.95
N ASP A 135 0.50 8.45 -2.96
CA ASP A 135 1.12 8.81 -4.22
C ASP A 135 2.44 9.55 -3.97
N ASN A 136 3.50 9.11 -4.66
CA ASN A 136 4.80 9.80 -4.67
C ASN A 136 5.20 10.27 -6.05
N ASP A 137 4.23 10.38 -6.95
CA ASP A 137 4.43 10.82 -8.31
C ASP A 137 4.15 12.31 -8.45
N SER A 138 4.41 12.82 -9.66
CA SER A 138 4.19 14.22 -9.98
C SER A 138 3.72 14.34 -11.41
N PRO A 139 2.93 15.38 -11.72
CA PRO A 139 2.50 15.59 -13.08
C PRO A 139 3.70 15.83 -13.98
N VAL A 140 3.70 15.20 -15.15
CA VAL A 140 4.64 15.54 -16.20
C VAL A 140 4.33 16.96 -16.68
N TYR A 141 5.28 17.88 -16.50
CA TYR A 141 5.13 19.26 -16.95
C TYR A 141 6.07 19.56 -18.12
N ILE A 142 5.48 20.04 -19.22
CA ILE A 142 6.22 20.62 -20.34
C ILE A 142 6.03 22.13 -20.25
N SER A 143 7.13 22.86 -20.07
CA SER A 143 7.05 24.33 -20.01
C SER A 143 6.52 24.89 -21.34
N PRO A 144 5.54 25.81 -21.32
CA PRO A 144 5.05 26.43 -22.54
C PRO A 144 6.19 27.16 -23.24
N VAL A 145 6.48 26.76 -24.47
CA VAL A 145 7.36 27.55 -25.34
C VAL A 145 6.57 28.77 -25.79
N SER A 146 7.11 29.97 -25.56
CA SER A 146 6.58 31.19 -26.20
C SER A 146 6.57 31.05 -27.72
N GLU A 147 5.69 31.76 -28.43
CA GLU A 147 5.73 31.80 -29.90
C GLU A 147 7.12 32.19 -30.39
N GLN A 148 7.80 31.26 -31.07
CA GLN A 148 9.11 31.49 -31.67
C GLN A 148 8.91 31.86 -33.13
N THR A 149 9.33 33.06 -33.52
CA THR A 149 9.34 33.48 -34.93
C THR A 149 10.70 33.20 -35.55
N THR A 150 10.71 32.67 -36.77
CA THR A 150 11.94 32.43 -37.54
C THR A 150 11.85 33.19 -38.86
N HIS A 151 12.98 33.73 -39.32
CA HIS A 151 13.08 34.36 -40.64
C HIS A 151 13.44 33.29 -41.69
N ILE A 152 13.06 33.55 -42.95
CA ILE A 152 13.40 32.69 -44.09
C ILE A 152 14.93 32.49 -44.14
N ASN A 153 15.39 31.25 -44.32
CA ASN A 153 16.79 30.85 -44.37
C ASN A 153 17.61 31.04 -43.06
N THR A 154 16.96 31.24 -41.91
CA THR A 154 17.63 31.29 -40.61
C THR A 154 17.23 30.09 -39.74
N ALA A 155 18.20 29.44 -39.13
CA ALA A 155 17.93 28.43 -38.11
C ALA A 155 17.64 29.11 -36.76
N THR A 156 16.53 28.75 -36.13
CA THR A 156 16.23 29.15 -34.74
C THR A 156 16.24 27.91 -33.86
N ASN A 157 16.87 28.03 -32.70
CA ASN A 157 16.81 27.00 -31.68
C ASN A 157 15.61 27.25 -30.77
N ILE A 158 14.72 26.27 -30.66
CA ILE A 158 13.65 26.30 -29.66
C ILE A 158 14.13 25.53 -28.45
N ALA A 159 14.22 26.22 -27.30
CA ALA A 159 14.48 25.58 -26.01
C ALA A 159 13.16 25.02 -25.47
N LEU A 160 13.18 23.72 -25.16
CA LEU A 160 12.14 23.05 -24.39
C LEU A 160 12.71 22.67 -23.04
N SER A 161 11.95 22.92 -21.98
CA SER A 161 12.23 22.37 -20.66
C SER A 161 11.13 21.39 -20.32
N VAL A 162 11.51 20.14 -20.06
CA VAL A 162 10.64 19.09 -19.56
C VAL A 162 11.03 18.84 -18.12
N THR A 163 10.05 18.78 -17.23
CA THR A 163 10.24 18.39 -15.84
C THR A 163 9.48 17.10 -15.60
N GLN A 164 10.19 16.09 -15.11
CA GLN A 164 9.66 14.80 -14.72
C GLN A 164 10.38 14.34 -13.46
N THR A 165 9.62 13.72 -12.54
CA THR A 165 10.15 13.26 -11.24
C THR A 165 10.67 11.81 -11.33
N GLU A 166 10.11 11.00 -12.23
CA GLU A 166 10.42 9.57 -12.37
C GLU A 166 11.07 9.19 -13.72
N ALA A 167 11.78 8.06 -13.74
CA ALA A 167 12.59 7.60 -14.86
C ALA A 167 11.76 6.93 -15.98
N GLN A 168 10.77 7.65 -16.55
CA GLN A 168 9.91 7.10 -17.60
C GLN A 168 10.23 7.68 -18.99
N PRO A 169 10.19 6.87 -20.06
CA PRO A 169 10.43 7.35 -21.41
C PRO A 169 9.29 8.26 -21.89
N LEU A 170 9.58 9.54 -22.10
CA LEU A 170 8.66 10.52 -22.67
C LEU A 170 8.89 10.68 -24.18
N THR A 171 7.83 10.60 -24.98
CA THR A 171 7.90 10.97 -26.41
C THR A 171 7.27 12.34 -26.63
N LEU A 172 8.08 13.34 -26.96
CA LEU A 172 7.59 14.66 -27.33
C LEU A 172 7.46 14.77 -28.86
N ILE A 173 6.27 15.15 -29.34
CA ILE A 173 6.02 15.41 -30.76
C ILE A 173 5.89 16.91 -30.96
N VAL A 174 6.83 17.50 -31.72
CA VAL A 174 6.77 18.91 -32.13
C VAL A 174 6.13 18.99 -33.51
N GLN A 175 5.02 19.71 -33.63
CA GLN A 175 4.30 19.90 -34.90
C GLN A 175 4.35 21.38 -35.31
N SER A 176 4.46 21.63 -36.61
CA SER A 176 4.35 22.96 -37.21
C SER A 176 3.05 23.08 -37.99
N SER A 177 2.34 24.20 -37.83
CA SER A 177 1.22 24.56 -38.71
C SER A 177 1.68 25.26 -40.01
N ASP A 178 2.95 25.69 -40.09
CA ASP A 178 3.56 26.26 -41.29
C ASP A 178 4.15 25.15 -42.16
N SER A 179 3.60 24.98 -43.37
CA SER A 179 4.01 23.97 -44.35
C SER A 179 5.39 24.21 -44.95
N GLY A 180 5.98 25.41 -44.78
CA GLY A 180 7.34 25.73 -45.19
C GLY A 180 8.40 25.43 -44.12
N LEU A 181 7.99 25.05 -42.90
CA LEU A 181 8.91 24.80 -41.80
C LEU A 181 9.42 23.35 -41.84
N VAL A 182 10.74 23.19 -41.82
CA VAL A 182 11.39 21.89 -41.64
C VAL A 182 12.01 21.84 -40.25
N ILE A 183 11.50 20.90 -39.46
CA ILE A 183 12.09 20.50 -38.18
C ILE A 183 13.17 19.47 -38.51
N ALA A 184 14.44 19.85 -38.33
CA ALA A 184 15.56 19.06 -38.84
C ALA A 184 15.77 17.74 -38.08
N ASN A 185 15.24 17.61 -36.86
CA ASN A 185 15.38 16.43 -36.01
C ASN A 185 14.06 16.12 -35.30
N ASN A 186 13.59 14.87 -35.39
CA ASN A 186 12.70 14.33 -34.37
C ASN A 186 13.52 14.25 -33.08
N ILE A 187 13.19 15.06 -32.07
CA ILE A 187 13.83 14.91 -30.75
C ILE A 187 13.04 13.84 -30.00
N SER A 188 13.59 12.64 -29.95
CA SER A 188 13.24 11.67 -28.91
C SER A 188 14.02 12.07 -27.66
N ILE A 189 13.31 12.62 -26.67
CA ILE A 189 13.88 12.87 -25.35
C ILE A 189 13.80 11.56 -24.58
N THR A 190 14.87 11.14 -23.92
CA THR A 190 14.83 9.99 -23.02
C THR A 190 15.39 10.45 -21.69
N CYS A 191 14.50 10.82 -20.78
CA CYS A 191 14.85 11.11 -19.40
C CYS A 191 15.13 9.77 -18.72
N THR A 192 16.36 9.55 -18.23
CA THR A 192 16.78 8.27 -17.63
C THR A 192 16.93 8.32 -16.11
N GLY A 193 16.27 9.26 -15.42
CA GLY A 193 16.32 9.33 -13.95
C GLY A 193 15.85 10.66 -13.35
N ALA A 194 15.58 10.61 -12.04
CA ALA A 194 15.09 11.70 -11.17
C ALA A 194 15.99 12.96 -11.10
N GLU A 195 17.08 13.02 -11.88
CA GLU A 195 18.00 14.15 -11.94
C GLU A 195 17.90 14.98 -13.23
N ASP A 196 17.06 14.61 -14.22
CA ASP A 196 16.91 15.40 -15.46
C ASP A 196 15.93 16.57 -15.30
N ILE A 197 16.04 17.28 -14.19
CA ILE A 197 15.27 18.48 -13.87
C ILE A 197 15.84 19.63 -14.70
N GLY A 198 15.16 20.00 -15.79
CA GLY A 198 15.45 21.24 -16.52
C GLY A 198 16.48 21.12 -17.65
N SER A 199 16.63 19.94 -18.26
CA SER A 199 17.41 19.83 -19.50
C SER A 199 16.80 20.69 -20.61
N ASN A 200 17.62 21.58 -21.17
CA ASN A 200 17.26 22.41 -22.31
C ASN A 200 17.53 21.64 -23.60
N TYR A 201 16.47 21.15 -24.22
CA TYR A 201 16.56 20.49 -25.52
C TYR A 201 16.46 21.52 -26.63
N MET A 202 17.41 21.49 -27.57
CA MET A 202 17.50 22.46 -28.67
C MET A 202 16.97 21.86 -29.97
N LEU A 203 15.84 22.36 -30.45
CA LEU A 203 15.29 22.02 -31.78
C LEU A 203 15.85 22.95 -32.84
N ASN A 204 16.53 22.40 -33.86
CA ASN A 204 16.89 23.15 -35.06
C ASN A 204 15.68 23.25 -35.98
N VAL A 205 15.14 24.46 -36.11
CA VAL A 205 13.99 24.74 -36.97
C VAL A 205 14.40 25.72 -38.06
N SER A 206 14.05 25.43 -39.31
CA SER A 206 14.36 26.29 -40.46
C SER A 206 13.17 26.41 -41.40
N LYS A 207 12.95 27.61 -41.95
CA LYS A 207 11.91 27.86 -42.96
C LYS A 207 12.50 27.77 -44.36
N ARG A 208 11.98 26.83 -45.17
CA ARG A 208 12.34 26.70 -46.58
C ARG A 208 11.73 27.85 -47.40
N PRO A 209 12.40 28.26 -48.49
CA PRO A 209 11.90 29.29 -49.40
C PRO A 209 10.59 28.88 -50.10
#